data_AF-A0A4Y6UNP5-F1
#
_entry.id   AF-A0A4Y6UNP5-F1
#
_cell.length_a   1.000
_cell.length_b   1.000
_cell.length_c   1.000
_cell.angle_alpha   90.00
_cell.angle_beta   90.00
_cell.angle_gamma   90.00
#
_symmetry.space_group_name_H-M   'P 1'
#
loop_
_entity.id
_entity.type
_entity.pdbx_description
1 polymer ?
#
loop_
_entity_poly.entity_id
_entity_poly.type
_entity_poly.pdbx_seq_one_letter_code
_entity_poly.pdbx_strand_id
1 'polypeptide(L)'
;MEKQRTQAFKWFCALRDKIIESFLLIEKQSSAEPKIEKRKWDRPGGGGGESTIIFGNVFEKVGVNVSKVHGKFADSAINEIPGASESNGEFWASGISLVSHMQSPLIPAAHMNTRLIYTSKQWFGGGMDFTPIYRNEEDCKYIHESIKMTCDRFDTGYYPKFKEQCDNYFFLQHRKEPRGIGGIFYDNLSSGNWENDFEFTKAVGEAFLEIYSHVIRKHMQKSWTKEQRENQLIKRGRYVEFNLLYDRGTRFGLMTDGNPDAIMMSMPPLVKWL
;
A
#
# COMPACT_ATOMS: atom_id res chain seq x y z
N MET A 1 25.89 -0.65 -1.45
CA MET A 1 24.76 0.17 -1.92
C MET A 1 24.15 -0.34 -3.23
N GLU A 2 24.87 -0.40 -4.36
CA GLU A 2 24.26 -0.81 -5.65
C GLU A 2 23.66 -2.22 -5.65
N LYS A 3 24.37 -3.19 -5.03
CA LYS A 3 23.87 -4.55 -4.83
C LYS A 3 22.56 -4.58 -4.04
N GLN A 4 22.47 -3.80 -2.96
CA GLN A 4 21.29 -3.70 -2.09
C GLN A 4 20.10 -3.07 -2.83
N ARG A 5 20.33 -1.97 -3.55
CA ARG A 5 19.33 -1.32 -4.43
C ARG A 5 18.76 -2.28 -5.47
N THR A 6 19.64 -3.02 -6.14
CA THR A 6 19.25 -4.02 -7.14
C THR A 6 18.47 -5.17 -6.51
N GLN A 7 18.91 -5.67 -5.36
CA GLN A 7 18.25 -6.76 -4.64
C GLN A 7 16.84 -6.37 -4.19
N ALA A 8 16.69 -5.18 -3.59
CA ALA A 8 15.39 -4.66 -3.17
C ALA A 8 14.44 -4.45 -4.35
N PHE A 9 14.90 -3.84 -5.45
CA PHE A 9 14.06 -3.66 -6.63
C PHE A 9 13.61 -4.98 -7.25
N LYS A 10 14.51 -5.97 -7.37
CA LYS A 10 14.16 -7.31 -7.86
C LYS A 10 13.10 -7.96 -6.98
N TRP A 11 13.22 -7.81 -5.66
CA TRP A 11 12.21 -8.30 -4.72
C TRP A 11 10.85 -7.62 -4.92
N PHE A 12 10.80 -6.29 -5.02
CA PHE A 12 9.53 -5.58 -5.22
C PHE A 12 8.83 -6.01 -6.52
N CYS A 13 9.58 -6.22 -7.61
CA CYS A 13 9.02 -6.77 -8.84
C CYS A 13 8.49 -8.20 -8.65
N ALA A 14 9.26 -9.08 -7.99
CA ALA A 14 8.85 -10.45 -7.73
C ALA A 14 7.58 -10.52 -6.86
N LEU A 15 7.50 -9.70 -5.82
CA LEU A 15 6.31 -9.60 -4.97
C LEU A 15 5.10 -9.09 -5.75
N ARG A 16 5.26 -8.07 -6.59
CA ARG A 16 4.19 -7.59 -7.49
C ARG A 16 3.66 -8.72 -8.35
N ASP A 17 4.55 -9.47 -9.00
CA ASP A 17 4.16 -10.55 -9.90
C ASP A 17 3.40 -11.65 -9.14
N LYS A 18 3.88 -12.04 -7.96
CA LYS A 18 3.21 -13.01 -7.08
C LYS A 18 1.83 -12.54 -6.61
N ILE A 19 1.68 -11.25 -6.28
CA ILE A 19 0.40 -10.67 -5.89
C ILE A 19 -0.57 -10.68 -7.07
N ILE A 20 -0.14 -10.21 -8.25
CA ILE A 20 -0.97 -10.19 -9.46
C ILE A 20 -1.43 -11.61 -9.79
N GLU A 21 -0.52 -12.59 -9.78
CA GLU A 21 -0.85 -13.99 -10.03
C GLU A 21 -1.91 -14.50 -9.04
N SER A 22 -1.73 -14.29 -7.74
CA SER A 22 -2.69 -14.71 -6.71
C SER A 22 -4.07 -14.06 -6.91
N PHE A 23 -4.11 -12.76 -7.23
CA PHE A 23 -5.37 -12.03 -7.45
C PHE A 23 -6.08 -12.51 -8.71
N LEU A 24 -5.35 -12.81 -9.79
CA LEU A 24 -5.93 -13.40 -10.99
C LEU A 24 -6.46 -14.82 -10.74
N LEU A 25 -5.80 -15.61 -9.89
CA LEU A 25 -6.31 -16.93 -9.46
C LEU A 25 -7.58 -16.81 -8.62
N ILE A 26 -7.69 -15.79 -7.77
CA ILE A 26 -8.91 -15.48 -7.02
C ILE A 26 -10.04 -15.10 -8.00
N GLU A 27 -9.77 -14.23 -8.99
CA GLU A 27 -10.80 -13.83 -9.95
C GLU A 27 -11.32 -14.97 -10.80
N LYS A 28 -10.45 -15.89 -11.20
CA LYS A 28 -10.87 -17.10 -11.94
C LYS A 28 -11.91 -17.94 -11.21
N GLN A 29 -11.97 -17.87 -9.87
CA GLN A 29 -13.00 -18.57 -9.08
C GLN A 29 -14.38 -17.90 -9.16
N SER A 30 -14.47 -16.68 -9.68
CA SER A 30 -15.73 -15.95 -9.90
C SER A 30 -16.30 -16.09 -11.32
N SER A 31 -15.68 -16.94 -12.15
CA SER A 31 -16.07 -17.22 -13.54
C SER A 31 -16.08 -16.00 -14.49
N ALA A 32 -15.43 -14.90 -14.12
CA ALA A 32 -15.22 -13.75 -15.00
C ALA A 32 -13.79 -13.67 -15.53
N GLU A 33 -13.67 -13.20 -16.76
CA GLU A 33 -12.38 -12.80 -17.32
C GLU A 33 -12.03 -11.39 -16.81
N PRO A 34 -10.98 -11.22 -15.97
CA PRO A 34 -10.63 -9.92 -15.44
C PRO A 34 -10.02 -9.05 -16.55
N LYS A 35 -10.39 -7.76 -16.58
CA LYS A 35 -9.71 -6.78 -17.41
C LYS A 35 -8.40 -6.36 -16.75
N ILE A 36 -7.30 -6.45 -17.48
CA ILE A 36 -5.97 -6.09 -16.97
C ILE A 36 -5.38 -4.99 -17.84
N GLU A 37 -4.97 -3.90 -17.21
CA GLU A 37 -4.29 -2.78 -17.85
C GLU A 37 -2.87 -2.67 -17.31
N LYS A 38 -1.87 -2.77 -18.19
CA LYS A 38 -0.46 -2.65 -17.82
C LYS A 38 0.15 -1.43 -18.51
N ARG A 39 0.90 -0.63 -17.76
CA ARG A 39 1.62 0.54 -18.28
C ARG A 39 3.02 0.58 -17.73
N LYS A 40 3.99 0.71 -18.62
CA LYS A 40 5.36 1.13 -18.26
C LYS A 40 5.47 2.63 -18.45
N TRP A 41 6.24 3.27 -17.60
CA TRP A 41 6.46 4.71 -17.67
C TRP A 41 7.86 5.07 -17.18
N ASP A 42 8.42 6.11 -17.78
CA ASP A 42 9.70 6.70 -17.40
C ASP A 42 9.46 8.04 -16.70
N ARG A 43 10.33 8.38 -15.74
CA ARG A 43 10.24 9.64 -14.99
C ARG A 43 11.17 10.68 -15.60
N PRO A 44 10.68 11.89 -15.95
CA PRO A 44 11.55 13.04 -16.15
C PRO A 44 12.41 13.28 -14.90
N GLY A 45 13.72 13.11 -15.01
CA GLY A 45 14.67 13.20 -13.89
C GLY A 45 15.25 11.87 -13.39
N GLY A 46 14.80 10.72 -13.93
CA GLY A 46 15.50 9.44 -13.78
C GLY A 46 14.65 8.30 -13.21
N GLY A 47 14.83 7.12 -13.80
CA GLY A 47 14.11 5.90 -13.46
C GLY A 47 12.70 5.86 -14.04
N GLY A 48 11.79 5.14 -13.38
CA GLY A 48 10.43 4.91 -13.87
C GLY A 48 9.71 3.85 -13.05
N GLY A 49 8.71 3.22 -13.66
CA GLY A 49 7.94 2.17 -13.01
C GLY A 49 7.00 1.41 -13.93
N GLU A 50 6.33 0.45 -13.33
CA GLU A 50 5.29 -0.36 -13.99
C GLU A 50 4.03 -0.34 -13.12
N SER A 51 2.91 -0.03 -13.76
CA SER A 51 1.58 -0.04 -13.16
C SER A 51 0.78 -1.19 -13.75
N THR A 52 0.08 -1.93 -12.90
CA THR A 52 -0.94 -2.90 -13.31
C THR A 52 -2.24 -2.60 -12.60
N ILE A 53 -3.32 -2.44 -13.34
CA ILE A 53 -4.68 -2.31 -12.82
C ILE A 53 -5.48 -3.53 -13.25
N ILE A 54 -6.21 -4.13 -12.31
CA ILE A 54 -7.10 -5.26 -12.54
C ILE A 54 -8.51 -4.83 -12.16
N PHE A 55 -9.46 -5.12 -13.05
CA PHE A 55 -10.90 -4.98 -12.83
C PHE A 55 -11.56 -6.35 -13.01
N GLY A 56 -12.48 -6.71 -12.14
CA GLY A 56 -13.14 -8.01 -12.15
C GLY A 56 -14.38 -8.07 -11.25
N ASN A 57 -14.80 -9.30 -10.93
CA ASN A 57 -16.00 -9.59 -10.15
C ASN A 57 -15.72 -9.67 -8.64
N VAL A 58 -14.47 -9.88 -8.24
CA VAL A 58 -14.01 -9.84 -6.85
C VAL A 58 -13.39 -8.47 -6.56
N PHE A 59 -12.43 -8.06 -7.38
CA PHE A 59 -11.77 -6.76 -7.34
C PHE A 59 -12.50 -5.79 -8.27
N GLU A 60 -13.22 -4.82 -7.72
CA GLU A 60 -13.84 -3.79 -8.56
C GLU A 60 -12.76 -2.92 -9.21
N LYS A 61 -11.69 -2.65 -8.47
CA LYS A 61 -10.45 -2.06 -8.98
C LYS A 61 -9.32 -2.38 -8.01
N VAL A 62 -8.24 -2.96 -8.51
CA VAL A 62 -6.98 -3.08 -7.76
C VAL A 62 -5.84 -2.60 -8.62
N GLY A 63 -4.95 -1.79 -8.04
CA GLY A 63 -3.70 -1.44 -8.70
C GLY A 63 -2.51 -1.93 -7.90
N VAL A 64 -1.52 -2.47 -8.60
CA VAL A 64 -0.27 -2.98 -8.04
C VAL A 64 0.87 -2.39 -8.85
N ASN A 65 1.58 -1.44 -8.22
CA ASN A 65 2.58 -0.62 -8.88
C ASN A 65 3.95 -0.90 -8.28
N VAL A 66 4.97 -0.94 -9.13
CA VAL A 66 6.37 -0.90 -8.70
C VAL A 66 7.07 0.29 -9.35
N SER A 67 8.01 0.88 -8.63
CA SER A 67 8.83 1.96 -9.15
C SER A 67 10.27 1.83 -8.69
N LYS A 68 11.16 2.38 -9.50
CA LYS A 68 12.56 2.63 -9.18
C LYS A 68 12.91 3.97 -9.79
N VAL A 69 13.00 4.98 -8.95
CA VAL A 69 13.24 6.37 -9.34
C VAL A 69 14.52 6.87 -8.70
N HIS A 70 15.15 7.83 -9.34
CA HIS A 70 16.29 8.55 -8.79
C HIS A 70 16.25 9.99 -9.31
N GLY A 71 17.13 10.81 -8.77
CA GLY A 71 17.28 12.20 -9.18
C GLY A 71 17.57 13.09 -7.99
N LYS A 72 17.11 14.33 -8.07
CA LYS A 72 17.29 15.34 -7.04
C LYS A 72 15.93 15.85 -6.55
N PHE A 73 15.76 15.98 -5.24
CA PHE A 73 14.59 16.63 -4.66
C PHE A 73 14.56 18.11 -5.01
N ALA A 74 13.37 18.70 -5.06
CA ALA A 74 13.22 20.16 -5.10
C ALA A 74 13.75 20.77 -3.78
N ASP A 75 14.34 21.95 -3.84
CA ASP A 75 14.96 22.60 -2.66
C ASP A 75 13.99 22.76 -1.48
N SER A 76 12.70 22.96 -1.77
CA SER A 76 11.63 23.05 -0.77
C SER A 76 11.40 21.75 0.00
N ALA A 77 11.74 20.59 -0.56
CA ALA A 77 11.54 19.27 0.05
C ALA A 77 12.79 18.72 0.75
N ILE A 78 13.97 19.31 0.51
CA ILE A 78 15.24 18.79 1.03
C ILE A 78 15.26 18.74 2.56
N ASN A 79 14.68 19.74 3.23
CA ASN A 79 14.71 19.84 4.69
C ASN A 79 13.80 18.83 5.41
N GLU A 80 12.83 18.25 4.71
CA GLU A 80 11.88 17.31 5.30
C GLU A 80 12.33 15.84 5.17
N ILE A 81 13.33 15.58 4.33
CA ILE A 81 13.75 14.22 3.96
C ILE A 81 15.09 13.88 4.64
N PRO A 82 15.15 12.83 5.47
CA PRO A 82 16.36 12.45 6.16
C PRO A 82 17.54 12.27 5.20
N GLY A 83 18.63 12.99 5.46
CA GLY A 83 19.86 12.85 4.69
C GLY A 83 19.88 13.53 3.32
N ALA A 84 18.81 14.23 2.93
CA ALA A 84 18.74 14.87 1.61
C ALA A 84 19.65 16.10 1.50
N SER A 85 19.80 16.91 2.55
CA SER A 85 20.70 18.08 2.52
C SER A 85 22.16 17.67 2.32
N GLU A 86 22.59 16.62 3.01
CA GLU A 86 23.96 16.11 2.99
C GLU A 86 24.29 15.41 1.66
N SER A 87 23.29 14.96 0.90
CA SER A 87 23.45 14.44 -0.47
C SER A 87 23.21 15.48 -1.55
N ASN A 88 23.18 16.78 -1.23
CA ASN A 88 22.85 17.85 -2.17
C ASN A 88 21.51 17.63 -2.89
N GLY A 89 20.54 17.04 -2.18
CA GLY A 89 19.21 16.69 -2.66
C GLY A 89 19.14 15.38 -3.45
N GLU A 90 20.25 14.68 -3.69
CA GLU A 90 20.26 13.44 -4.46
C GLU A 90 19.56 12.30 -3.72
N PHE A 91 18.79 11.52 -4.47
CA PHE A 91 18.09 10.36 -3.94
C PHE A 91 17.97 9.22 -4.95
N TRP A 92 17.74 8.03 -4.39
CA TRP A 92 17.22 6.87 -5.07
C TRP A 92 16.09 6.30 -4.22
N ALA A 93 14.99 5.90 -4.85
CA ALA A 93 13.89 5.25 -4.16
C ALA A 93 13.31 4.13 -5.02
N SER A 94 12.94 3.04 -4.37
CA SER A 94 12.20 1.96 -5.02
C SER A 94 11.19 1.36 -4.06
N GLY A 95 10.09 0.87 -4.60
CA GLY A 95 9.06 0.23 -3.79
C GLY A 95 7.95 -0.38 -4.62
N ILE A 96 7.10 -1.11 -3.92
CA ILE A 96 5.82 -1.62 -4.38
C ILE A 96 4.70 -0.91 -3.60
N SER A 97 3.63 -0.54 -4.29
CA SER A 97 2.43 0.02 -3.69
C SER A 97 1.19 -0.65 -4.28
N LEU A 98 0.22 -0.92 -3.43
CA LEU A 98 -1.01 -1.61 -3.77
C LEU A 98 -2.18 -0.93 -3.09
N VAL A 99 -3.26 -0.74 -3.84
CA VAL A 99 -4.58 -0.41 -3.29
C VAL A 99 -5.62 -1.29 -3.98
N SER A 100 -6.47 -1.91 -3.17
CA SER A 100 -7.51 -2.84 -3.62
C SER A 100 -8.89 -2.39 -3.13
N HIS A 101 -9.81 -2.21 -4.08
CA HIS A 101 -11.21 -1.89 -3.86
C HIS A 101 -12.08 -3.05 -4.34
N MET A 102 -12.86 -3.63 -3.42
CA MET A 102 -13.60 -4.88 -3.65
C MET A 102 -15.00 -4.62 -4.19
N GLN A 103 -15.51 -5.52 -5.04
CA GLN A 103 -16.92 -5.50 -5.45
C GLN A 103 -17.83 -5.72 -4.24
N SER A 104 -17.52 -6.75 -3.45
CA SER A 104 -18.28 -7.08 -2.24
C SER A 104 -17.99 -6.06 -1.12
N PRO A 105 -19.02 -5.46 -0.50
CA PRO A 105 -18.88 -4.60 0.68
C PRO A 105 -18.47 -5.39 1.94
N LEU A 106 -18.50 -6.72 1.88
CA LEU A 106 -18.14 -7.61 2.98
C LEU A 106 -16.64 -7.96 2.99
N ILE A 107 -15.89 -7.56 1.96
CA ILE A 107 -14.44 -7.67 1.94
C ILE A 107 -13.86 -6.27 2.15
N PRO A 108 -12.91 -6.08 3.10
CA PRO A 108 -12.29 -4.78 3.30
C PRO A 108 -11.54 -4.34 2.05
N ALA A 109 -11.55 -3.03 1.77
CA ALA A 109 -10.52 -2.47 0.92
C ALA A 109 -9.17 -2.60 1.64
N ALA A 110 -8.07 -2.71 0.90
CA ALA A 110 -6.76 -2.88 1.50
C ALA A 110 -5.70 -2.05 0.80
N HIS A 111 -4.73 -1.60 1.57
CA HIS A 111 -3.54 -0.91 1.10
C HIS A 111 -2.29 -1.60 1.64
N MET A 112 -1.25 -1.67 0.81
CA MET A 112 0.07 -2.16 1.20
C MET A 112 1.14 -1.38 0.46
N ASN A 113 2.20 -1.04 1.17
CA ASN A 113 3.41 -0.46 0.60
C ASN A 113 4.64 -1.05 1.26
N THR A 114 5.69 -1.27 0.48
CA THR A 114 7.05 -1.44 1.01
C THR A 114 8.02 -0.73 0.09
N ARG A 115 8.95 0.03 0.67
CA ARG A 115 9.89 0.87 -0.06
C ARG A 115 11.25 0.94 0.63
N LEU A 116 12.26 1.26 -0.17
CA LEU A 116 13.63 1.55 0.25
C LEU A 116 14.03 2.90 -0.34
N ILE A 117 14.56 3.78 0.51
CA ILE A 117 15.03 5.11 0.13
C ILE A 117 16.52 5.22 0.46
N TYR A 118 17.28 5.81 -0.46
CA TYR A 118 18.66 6.24 -0.27
C TYR A 118 18.77 7.74 -0.54
N THR A 119 19.38 8.45 0.38
CA THR A 119 19.95 9.80 0.26
C THR A 119 21.43 9.69 0.71
N SER A 120 21.94 10.59 1.54
CA SER A 120 23.11 10.31 2.38
C SER A 120 22.80 9.27 3.48
N LYS A 121 21.52 9.04 3.78
CA LYS A 121 21.01 8.00 4.68
C LYS A 121 20.30 6.90 3.91
N GLN A 122 19.95 5.82 4.59
CA GLN A 122 19.18 4.74 3.99
C GLN A 122 18.18 4.17 5.00
N TRP A 123 16.96 3.88 4.55
CA TRP A 123 15.93 3.29 5.38
C TRP A 123 14.85 2.60 4.56
N PHE A 124 14.21 1.63 5.21
CA PHE A 124 12.97 1.03 4.74
C PHE A 124 11.76 1.75 5.33
N GLY A 125 10.69 1.76 4.56
CA GLY A 125 9.37 2.18 5.00
C GLY A 125 8.31 1.28 4.39
N GLY A 126 7.13 1.26 4.99
CA GLY A 126 6.06 0.42 4.49
C GLY A 126 4.95 0.20 5.49
N GLY A 127 4.16 -0.82 5.21
CA GLY A 127 3.02 -1.19 6.04
C GLY A 127 1.91 -1.83 5.23
N MET A 128 0.88 -2.21 5.94
CA MET A 128 -0.38 -2.66 5.39
C MET A 128 -1.51 -2.19 6.29
N ASP A 129 -2.65 -1.87 5.70
CA ASP A 129 -3.84 -1.51 6.45
C ASP A 129 -5.12 -1.91 5.71
N PHE A 130 -6.16 -2.17 6.51
CA PHE A 130 -7.44 -2.70 6.03
C PHE A 130 -8.58 -1.76 6.38
N THR A 131 -9.47 -1.53 5.42
CA THR A 131 -10.60 -0.61 5.51
C THR A 131 -11.92 -1.37 5.27
N PRO A 132 -12.45 -2.05 6.29
CA PRO A 132 -13.74 -2.72 6.20
C PRO A 132 -14.89 -1.70 6.17
N ILE A 133 -15.94 -2.06 5.44
CA ILE A 133 -17.23 -1.35 5.52
C ILE A 133 -17.98 -1.82 6.76
N TYR A 134 -17.97 -3.14 6.99
CA TYR A 134 -18.56 -3.81 8.14
C TYR A 134 -17.46 -4.48 8.94
N ARG A 135 -17.39 -4.16 10.23
CA ARG A 135 -16.41 -4.76 11.13
C ARG A 135 -16.76 -6.24 11.36
N ASN A 136 -15.77 -7.11 11.20
CA ASN A 136 -15.84 -8.52 11.52
C ASN A 136 -14.72 -8.83 12.54
N GLU A 137 -15.09 -9.24 13.76
CA GLU A 137 -14.11 -9.42 14.84
C GLU A 137 -13.14 -10.58 14.58
N GLU A 138 -13.60 -11.66 13.94
CA GLU A 138 -12.71 -12.78 13.58
C GLU A 138 -11.65 -12.35 12.57
N ASP A 139 -12.03 -11.58 11.56
CA ASP A 139 -11.09 -11.08 10.56
C ASP A 139 -10.14 -10.06 11.17
N CYS A 140 -10.66 -9.16 12.02
CA CYS A 140 -9.83 -8.20 12.75
C CYS A 140 -8.77 -8.92 13.58
N LYS A 141 -9.18 -9.95 14.33
CA LYS A 141 -8.28 -10.78 15.13
C LYS A 141 -7.25 -11.48 14.24
N TYR A 142 -7.69 -12.19 13.21
CA TYR A 142 -6.79 -12.91 12.29
C TYR A 142 -5.77 -11.98 11.63
N ILE A 143 -6.20 -10.82 11.14
CA ILE A 143 -5.33 -9.81 10.53
C ILE A 143 -4.26 -9.36 11.53
N HIS A 144 -4.68 -8.89 12.71
CA HIS A 144 -3.75 -8.31 13.69
C HIS A 144 -2.84 -9.35 14.34
N GLU A 145 -3.32 -10.56 14.59
CA GLU A 145 -2.48 -11.67 15.09
C GLU A 145 -1.43 -12.08 14.06
N SER A 146 -1.80 -12.19 12.78
CA SER A 146 -0.87 -12.54 11.70
C SER A 146 0.21 -11.47 11.49
N ILE A 147 -0.18 -10.19 11.55
CA ILE A 147 0.77 -9.08 11.49
C ILE A 147 1.70 -9.11 12.71
N LYS A 148 1.16 -9.30 13.91
CA LYS A 148 1.96 -9.39 15.14
C LYS A 148 2.97 -10.54 15.07
N MET A 149 2.54 -11.74 14.67
CA MET A 149 3.43 -12.89 14.47
C MET A 149 4.54 -12.60 13.47
N THR A 150 4.24 -11.84 12.40
CA THR A 150 5.24 -11.41 11.42
C THR A 150 6.25 -10.46 12.04
N CYS A 151 5.81 -9.46 12.79
CA CYS A 151 6.68 -8.51 13.50
C CYS A 151 7.56 -9.19 14.56
N ASP A 152 6.97 -10.07 15.38
CA ASP A 152 7.63 -10.73 16.52
C ASP A 152 8.83 -11.61 16.10
N ARG A 153 8.88 -12.05 14.83
CA ARG A 153 10.03 -12.78 14.27
C ARG A 153 11.30 -11.93 14.15
N PHE A 154 11.16 -10.61 14.15
CA PHE A 154 12.26 -9.66 13.96
C PHE A 154 12.51 -8.85 15.23
N ASP A 155 11.44 -8.30 15.82
CA ASP A 155 11.49 -7.57 17.08
C ASP A 155 10.06 -7.48 17.66
N THR A 156 9.87 -7.97 18.89
CA THR A 156 8.58 -7.91 19.59
C THR A 156 8.06 -6.49 19.85
N GLY A 157 8.93 -5.48 19.79
CA GLY A 157 8.56 -4.06 19.86
C GLY A 157 8.01 -3.49 18.55
N TYR A 158 8.17 -4.19 17.41
CA TYR A 158 7.72 -3.67 16.11
C TYR A 158 6.20 -3.59 16.01
N TYR A 159 5.47 -4.63 16.41
CA TYR A 159 4.01 -4.62 16.32
C TYR A 159 3.37 -3.45 17.10
N PRO A 160 3.60 -3.29 18.42
CA PRO A 160 2.95 -2.21 19.16
C PRO A 160 3.32 -0.83 18.60
N LYS A 161 4.59 -0.61 18.26
CA LYS A 161 5.08 0.65 17.68
C LYS A 161 4.43 0.95 16.33
N PHE A 162 4.50 0.00 15.39
CA PHE A 162 4.03 0.23 14.02
C PHE A 162 2.50 0.21 13.91
N LYS A 163 1.80 -0.46 14.84
CA LYS A 163 0.35 -0.37 14.96
C LYS A 163 -0.08 1.04 15.40
N GLU A 164 0.55 1.57 16.45
CA GLU A 164 0.27 2.93 16.91
C GLU A 164 0.56 3.96 15.80
N GLN A 165 1.67 3.80 15.09
CA GLN A 165 1.99 4.65 13.92
C GLN A 165 0.93 4.53 12.82
N CYS A 166 0.38 3.34 12.57
CA CYS A 166 -0.69 3.11 11.60
C CYS A 166 -1.97 3.86 12.00
N ASP A 167 -2.38 3.73 13.27
CA ASP A 167 -3.59 4.38 13.78
C ASP A 167 -3.51 5.90 13.68
N ASN A 168 -2.36 6.45 14.06
CA ASN A 168 -2.12 7.89 14.02
C ASN A 168 -2.05 8.42 12.59
N TYR A 169 -1.42 7.67 11.67
CA TYR A 169 -1.26 8.11 10.28
C TYR A 169 -2.58 8.07 9.52
N PHE A 170 -3.37 6.99 9.66
CA PHE A 170 -4.61 6.78 8.91
C PHE A 170 -5.85 7.32 9.63
N PHE A 171 -5.76 8.52 10.20
CA PHE A 171 -6.85 9.18 10.91
C PHE A 171 -7.38 10.41 10.17
N LEU A 172 -8.70 10.47 9.95
CA LEU A 172 -9.36 11.59 9.31
C LEU A 172 -9.67 12.66 10.36
N GLN A 173 -8.78 13.65 10.51
CA GLN A 173 -8.90 14.68 11.54
C GLN A 173 -10.24 15.44 11.51
N HIS A 174 -10.71 15.81 10.32
CA HIS A 174 -11.98 16.54 10.16
C HIS A 174 -13.22 15.68 10.43
N ARG A 175 -13.12 14.35 10.35
CA ARG A 175 -14.22 13.41 10.67
C ARG A 175 -14.10 12.83 12.08
N LYS A 176 -12.93 12.95 12.71
CA LYS A 176 -12.58 12.33 13.99
C LYS A 176 -12.77 10.80 13.97
N GLU A 177 -12.44 10.17 12.84
CA GLU A 177 -12.53 8.71 12.68
C GLU A 177 -11.28 8.13 12.01
N PRO A 178 -10.90 6.88 12.29
CA PRO A 178 -9.89 6.18 11.52
C PRO A 178 -10.41 5.84 10.12
N ARG A 179 -9.51 5.75 9.14
CA ARG A 179 -9.82 5.30 7.78
C ARG A 179 -10.41 3.89 7.79
N GLY A 180 -9.81 3.00 8.58
CA GLY A 180 -10.15 1.58 8.68
C GLY A 180 -9.81 0.99 10.05
N ILE A 181 -9.50 -0.30 10.09
CA ILE A 181 -9.09 -1.03 11.32
C ILE A 181 -7.56 -1.00 11.53
N GLY A 182 -6.86 -0.22 10.70
CA GLY A 182 -5.41 -0.11 10.72
C GLY A 182 -4.71 -1.38 10.25
N GLY A 183 -3.54 -1.62 10.85
CA GLY A 183 -2.58 -2.66 10.51
C GLY A 183 -1.23 -2.24 11.06
N ILE A 184 -0.20 -2.16 10.24
CA ILE A 184 1.08 -1.55 10.63
C ILE A 184 1.50 -0.49 9.62
N PHE A 185 2.17 0.54 10.12
CA PHE A 185 2.84 1.55 9.31
C PHE A 185 4.20 1.82 9.93
N TYR A 186 5.24 1.84 9.10
CA TYR A 186 6.59 2.20 9.53
C TYR A 186 7.26 3.08 8.48
N ASP A 187 8.08 3.99 8.96
CA ASP A 187 9.00 4.78 8.16
C ASP A 187 10.30 4.94 8.94
N ASN A 188 11.38 5.27 8.25
CA ASN A 188 12.70 5.41 8.84
C ASN A 188 13.22 4.14 9.56
N LEU A 189 12.85 2.94 9.09
CA LEU A 189 13.42 1.70 9.62
C LEU A 189 14.86 1.55 9.12
N SER A 190 15.81 1.71 10.04
CA SER A 190 17.25 1.60 9.80
C SER A 190 17.92 1.13 11.09
N SER A 191 17.87 -0.17 11.36
CA SER A 191 18.35 -0.78 12.62
C SER A 191 19.88 -0.86 12.73
N GLY A 192 20.59 -0.52 11.66
CA GLY A 192 22.01 -0.77 11.50
C GLY A 192 22.33 -2.13 10.84
N ASN A 193 21.33 -3.00 10.68
CA ASN A 193 21.44 -4.27 9.95
C ASN A 193 20.51 -4.25 8.73
N TRP A 194 21.06 -3.89 7.57
CA TRP A 194 20.29 -3.76 6.33
C TRP A 194 19.62 -5.06 5.92
N GLU A 195 20.33 -6.19 6.03
CA GLU A 195 19.80 -7.50 5.69
C GLU A 195 18.59 -7.85 6.55
N ASN A 196 18.64 -7.60 7.86
CA ASN A 196 17.50 -7.83 8.75
C ASN A 196 16.30 -6.92 8.44
N ASP A 197 16.55 -5.62 8.19
CA ASP A 197 15.49 -4.67 7.82
C ASP A 197 14.85 -5.02 6.47
N PHE A 198 15.66 -5.53 5.54
CA PHE A 198 15.19 -6.01 4.25
C PHE A 198 14.37 -7.29 4.40
N GLU A 199 14.82 -8.27 5.18
CA GLU A 199 14.04 -9.48 5.48
C GLU A 199 12.70 -9.16 6.14
N PHE A 200 12.66 -8.20 7.07
CA PHE A 200 11.39 -7.72 7.65
C PHE A 200 10.48 -7.11 6.57
N THR A 201 11.03 -6.27 5.71
CA THR A 201 10.28 -5.66 4.60
C THR A 201 9.72 -6.71 3.64
N LYS A 202 10.46 -7.78 3.35
CA LYS A 202 9.95 -8.91 2.57
C LYS A 202 8.81 -9.62 3.28
N ALA A 203 8.99 -9.93 4.56
CA ALA A 203 8.00 -10.61 5.38
C ALA A 203 6.67 -9.81 5.48
N VAL A 204 6.74 -8.48 5.57
CA VAL A 204 5.54 -7.61 5.52
C VAL A 204 4.77 -7.80 4.22
N GLY A 205 5.45 -7.76 3.07
CA GLY A 205 4.82 -7.94 1.77
C GLY A 205 4.21 -9.34 1.56
N GLU A 206 4.89 -10.39 2.04
CA GLU A 206 4.39 -11.77 1.98
C GLU A 206 3.20 -11.99 2.92
N ALA A 207 3.27 -11.50 4.16
CA ALA A 207 2.20 -11.57 5.13
C ALA A 207 0.94 -10.86 4.63
N PHE A 208 1.08 -9.68 3.99
CA PHE A 208 -0.04 -9.00 3.37
C PHE A 208 -0.78 -9.91 2.37
N LEU A 209 -0.02 -10.53 1.46
CA LEU A 209 -0.61 -11.38 0.43
C LEU A 209 -1.34 -12.59 1.04
N GLU A 210 -0.75 -13.23 2.04
CA GLU A 210 -1.37 -14.35 2.76
C GLU A 210 -2.66 -13.92 3.45
N ILE A 211 -2.58 -12.90 4.31
CA ILE A 211 -3.69 -12.39 5.11
C ILE A 211 -4.84 -11.96 4.20
N TYR A 212 -4.55 -11.14 3.20
CA TYR A 212 -5.60 -10.57 2.36
C TYR A 212 -6.25 -11.63 1.48
N SER A 213 -5.46 -12.57 0.93
CA SER A 213 -6.01 -13.68 0.15
C SER A 213 -6.91 -14.59 1.00
N HIS A 214 -6.56 -14.82 2.28
CA HIS A 214 -7.42 -15.55 3.21
C HIS A 214 -8.76 -14.82 3.43
N VAL A 215 -8.71 -13.53 3.76
CA VAL A 215 -9.91 -12.71 4.00
C VAL A 215 -10.79 -12.65 2.76
N ILE A 216 -10.22 -12.44 1.57
CA ILE A 216 -10.98 -12.42 0.32
C ILE A 216 -11.71 -13.76 0.11
N ARG A 217 -11.01 -14.89 0.20
CA ARG A 217 -11.61 -16.22 -0.04
C ARG A 217 -12.72 -16.55 0.96
N LYS A 218 -12.58 -16.11 2.22
CA LYS A 218 -13.60 -16.30 3.26
C LYS A 218 -14.94 -15.62 2.92
N HIS A 219 -14.92 -14.51 2.17
CA HIS A 219 -16.11 -13.67 1.97
C HIS A 219 -16.54 -13.47 0.51
N MET A 220 -15.71 -13.82 -0.48
CA MET A 220 -15.99 -13.53 -1.91
C MET A 220 -17.25 -14.18 -2.47
N GLN A 221 -17.75 -15.26 -1.84
CA GLN A 221 -18.98 -15.94 -2.25
C GLN A 221 -20.21 -15.49 -1.45
N LYS A 222 -20.06 -14.58 -0.48
CA LYS A 222 -21.19 -14.09 0.32
C LYS A 222 -22.00 -13.08 -0.50
N SER A 223 -23.32 -13.26 -0.49
CA SER A 223 -24.24 -12.28 -1.05
C SER A 223 -24.28 -11.02 -0.19
N TRP A 224 -24.63 -9.90 -0.84
CA TRP A 224 -24.74 -8.60 -0.19
C TRP A 224 -25.92 -7.81 -0.75
N THR A 225 -26.47 -6.92 0.05
CA THR A 225 -27.67 -6.14 -0.29
C THR A 225 -27.31 -4.83 -1.00
N LYS A 226 -28.29 -4.23 -1.67
CA LYS A 226 -28.13 -2.89 -2.27
C LYS A 226 -27.74 -1.85 -1.22
N GLU A 227 -28.34 -1.91 -0.03
CA GLU A 227 -27.97 -1.04 1.10
C GLU A 227 -26.51 -1.22 1.51
N GLN A 228 -26.02 -2.47 1.55
CA GLN A 228 -24.62 -2.71 1.87
C GLN A 228 -23.66 -2.10 0.85
N ARG A 229 -24.06 -2.12 -0.43
CA ARG A 229 -23.33 -1.44 -1.51
C ARG A 229 -23.39 0.08 -1.37
N GLU A 230 -24.54 0.66 -1.02
CA GLU A 230 -24.64 2.11 -0.77
C GLU A 230 -23.70 2.56 0.36
N ASN A 231 -23.70 1.84 1.48
CA ASN A 231 -22.79 2.11 2.61
C ASN A 231 -21.31 2.01 2.20
N GLN A 232 -20.98 1.06 1.31
CA GLN A 232 -19.63 0.96 0.75
C GLN A 232 -19.24 2.19 -0.07
N LEU A 233 -20.13 2.69 -0.94
CA LEU A 233 -19.86 3.89 -1.74
C LEU A 233 -19.64 5.14 -0.87
N ILE A 234 -20.39 5.26 0.23
CA ILE A 234 -20.24 6.35 1.20
C ILE A 234 -18.91 6.25 1.95
N LYS A 235 -18.56 5.05 2.46
CA LYS A 235 -17.28 4.85 3.16
C LYS A 235 -16.09 5.02 2.21
N ARG A 236 -16.21 4.67 0.94
CA ARG A 236 -15.20 4.99 -0.09
C ARG A 236 -15.03 6.50 -0.28
N GLY A 237 -16.06 7.31 -0.07
CA GLY A 237 -15.94 8.77 0.02
C GLY A 237 -14.96 9.20 1.12
N ARG A 238 -14.99 8.56 2.29
CA ARG A 238 -13.99 8.78 3.37
C ARG A 238 -12.58 8.38 2.94
N TYR A 239 -12.46 7.28 2.18
CA TYR A 239 -11.16 6.86 1.64
C TYR A 239 -10.57 7.94 0.71
N VAL A 240 -11.40 8.53 -0.16
CA VAL A 240 -11.01 9.65 -1.03
C VAL A 240 -10.65 10.90 -0.22
N GLU A 241 -11.48 11.28 0.77
CA GLU A 241 -11.20 12.40 1.68
C GLU A 241 -9.82 12.25 2.33
N PHE A 242 -9.48 11.06 2.82
CA PHE A 242 -8.17 10.82 3.42
C PHE A 242 -7.03 11.01 2.43
N ASN A 243 -7.10 10.36 1.26
CA ASN A 243 -5.98 10.39 0.31
C ASN A 243 -5.74 11.80 -0.27
N LEU A 244 -6.79 12.58 -0.49
CA LEU A 244 -6.64 13.92 -1.04
C LEU A 244 -6.21 14.95 0.02
N LEU A 245 -6.65 14.82 1.27
CA LEU A 245 -6.40 15.81 2.31
C LEU A 245 -5.16 15.51 3.17
N TYR A 246 -4.87 14.23 3.44
CA TYR A 246 -3.92 13.83 4.48
C TYR A 246 -2.78 12.93 3.98
N ASP A 247 -3.01 12.09 2.97
CA ASP A 247 -1.97 11.18 2.51
C ASP A 247 -0.78 11.93 1.93
N ARG A 248 0.37 11.82 2.60
CA ARG A 248 1.61 12.51 2.21
C ARG A 248 2.08 12.07 0.83
N GLY A 249 1.95 10.78 0.51
CA GLY A 249 2.36 10.22 -0.77
C GLY A 249 1.57 10.83 -1.94
N THR A 250 0.25 10.83 -1.81
CA THR A 250 -0.69 11.39 -2.80
C THR A 250 -0.48 12.89 -2.97
N ARG A 251 -0.45 13.66 -1.87
CA ARG A 251 -0.25 15.12 -1.92
C ARG A 251 1.10 15.48 -2.54
N PHE A 252 2.18 14.84 -2.10
CA PHE A 252 3.51 15.08 -2.66
C PHE A 252 3.55 14.75 -4.16
N GLY A 253 2.97 13.62 -4.56
CA GLY A 253 2.89 13.23 -5.96
C GLY A 253 2.12 14.23 -6.83
N LEU A 254 1.01 14.78 -6.34
CA LEU A 254 0.18 15.75 -7.08
C LEU A 254 0.75 17.17 -7.10
N MET A 255 1.47 17.56 -6.04
CA MET A 255 2.13 18.87 -5.97
C MET A 255 3.47 18.90 -6.73
N THR A 256 3.96 17.74 -7.17
CA THR A 256 5.14 17.61 -8.03
C THR A 256 4.71 17.16 -9.43
N ASP A 257 5.62 17.13 -10.40
CA ASP A 257 5.36 16.58 -11.75
C ASP A 257 5.23 15.04 -11.75
N GLY A 258 4.59 14.47 -10.72
CA GLY A 258 4.24 13.06 -10.65
C GLY A 258 3.14 12.72 -11.65
N ASN A 259 3.14 11.49 -12.17
CA ASN A 259 2.11 11.03 -13.10
C ASN A 259 0.73 10.98 -12.40
N PRO A 260 -0.24 11.83 -12.76
CA PRO A 260 -1.52 11.90 -12.07
C PRO A 260 -2.29 10.57 -12.11
N ASP A 261 -2.25 9.85 -13.23
CA ASP A 261 -2.94 8.56 -13.37
C ASP A 261 -2.37 7.51 -12.41
N ALA A 262 -1.05 7.52 -12.21
CA ALA A 262 -0.37 6.59 -11.31
C ALA A 262 -0.70 6.87 -9.84
N ILE A 263 -0.88 8.15 -9.48
CA ILE A 263 -1.25 8.58 -8.13
C ILE A 263 -2.73 8.29 -7.84
N MET A 264 -3.59 8.64 -8.79
CA MET A 264 -5.04 8.47 -8.70
C MET A 264 -5.49 7.01 -8.87
N MET A 265 -4.57 6.10 -9.19
CA MET A 265 -4.80 4.65 -9.15
C MET A 265 -5.42 4.22 -7.80
N SER A 266 -4.96 4.82 -6.70
CA SER A 266 -5.43 4.54 -5.33
C SER A 266 -6.92 4.84 -5.10
N MET A 267 -7.53 5.66 -5.96
CA MET A 267 -8.92 6.07 -5.81
C MET A 267 -9.88 4.94 -6.23
N PRO A 268 -10.95 4.70 -5.44
CA PRO A 268 -12.02 3.79 -5.82
C PRO A 268 -12.70 4.25 -7.12
N PRO A 269 -13.25 3.33 -7.92
CA PRO A 269 -13.89 3.66 -9.19
C PRO A 269 -15.23 4.38 -9.01
N LEU A 270 -15.92 4.14 -7.90
CA LEU A 270 -17.22 4.75 -7.56
C LEU A 270 -17.25 5.12 -6.08
N VAL A 271 -17.76 6.32 -5.79
CA VAL A 271 -17.95 6.88 -4.45
C VAL A 271 -19.24 7.70 -4.37
N LYS A 272 -19.73 7.92 -3.16
CA LYS A 272 -20.87 8.81 -2.90
C LYS A 272 -20.59 9.72 -1.70
N TRP A 273 -21.10 10.94 -1.78
CA TRP A 273 -21.31 11.83 -0.64
C TRP A 273 -22.81 12.07 -0.51
N LEU A 274 -23.31 12.03 0.73
CA LEU A 274 -24.69 12.39 1.08
C LEU A 274 -24.73 13.83 1.57
#